data_AF-A0A954ZAM4-F1
#
_entry.id   AF-A0A954ZAM4-F1
#
_cell.length_a   1.000
_cell.length_b   1.000
_cell.length_c   1.000
_cell.angle_alpha   90.00
_cell.angle_beta   90.00
_cell.angle_gamma   90.00
#
_symmetry.space_group_name_H-M   'P 1'
#
loop_
_entity.id
_entity.type
_entity.pdbx_description
1 polymer ?
#
loop_
_entity_poly.entity_id
_entity_poly.type
_entity_poly.pdbx_seq_one_letter_code
_entity_poly.pdbx_strand_id
1 'polypeptide(L)'
;WYQGTADAVRKNLRYMTQPGVDHVVILSGDQLYRMDFAAMLKTHLASNADITIAAKPVHASEASALGVMKVDSSGRVVGFVEKPQSEADLADVRMDPAWIDANGVQSRGRDCLASMGIYLFNAKVLADSLSDNNHQDFGREIFPHSIAERKVQVHLFDGYWEDIGTIGSFFEANLQLAQPNAPFNLTAQSAPIYSRPRFLPPTRIDGASVTGSLIADGCIIEPGARIENSVVGLRCRIGRDVTIRNSILMGADYYETVQDWENCATAELPPFGIGAGAVIDGAIVDKNCRIGAGAEIVNSHDVTHSDPAEGIAIRDGILVVEKGASVPASWKLPSHS
;
A
#
# COMPACT_ATOMS: atom_id res chain seq x y z
N TRP A 1 -16.30 -11.70 12.37
CA TRP A 1 -14.90 -12.04 12.09
C TRP A 1 -14.84 -12.91 10.83
N TYR A 2 -13.93 -12.57 9.91
CA TYR A 2 -13.63 -13.34 8.70
C TYR A 2 -12.41 -14.21 8.97
N GLN A 3 -12.38 -15.43 8.45
CA GLN A 3 -11.28 -16.38 8.64
C GLN A 3 -10.20 -16.30 7.55
N GLY A 4 -10.52 -15.69 6.41
CA GLY A 4 -9.63 -15.54 5.26
C GLY A 4 -10.31 -14.79 4.11
N THR A 5 -9.58 -14.58 3.01
CA THR A 5 -10.05 -13.84 1.83
C THR A 5 -11.26 -14.52 1.17
N ALA A 6 -11.24 -15.84 1.02
CA ALA A 6 -12.35 -16.60 0.44
C ALA A 6 -13.57 -16.64 1.37
N ASP A 7 -13.38 -16.73 2.69
CA ASP A 7 -14.47 -16.67 3.67
C ASP A 7 -15.19 -15.31 3.68
N ALA A 8 -14.44 -14.22 3.52
CA ALA A 8 -15.01 -12.88 3.40
C ALA A 8 -15.92 -12.73 2.18
N VAL A 9 -15.50 -13.26 1.04
CA VAL A 9 -16.30 -13.28 -0.19
C VAL A 9 -17.51 -14.21 -0.04
N ARG A 10 -17.30 -15.43 0.49
CA ARG A 10 -18.35 -16.45 0.71
C ARG A 10 -19.52 -15.90 1.52
N LYS A 11 -19.25 -15.25 2.65
CA LYS A 11 -20.27 -14.64 3.52
C LYS A 11 -21.09 -13.54 2.86
N ASN A 12 -20.60 -12.99 1.75
CA ASN A 12 -21.21 -11.89 1.00
C ASN A 12 -21.67 -12.30 -0.42
N LEU A 13 -21.62 -13.59 -0.77
CA LEU A 13 -21.96 -14.09 -2.12
C LEU A 13 -23.32 -13.60 -2.62
N ARG A 14 -24.31 -13.44 -1.74
CA ARG A 14 -25.66 -12.94 -2.09
C ARG A 14 -25.68 -11.60 -2.83
N TYR A 15 -24.63 -10.78 -2.68
CA TYR A 15 -24.53 -9.50 -3.40
C TYR A 15 -23.90 -9.66 -4.78
N MET A 16 -23.10 -10.72 -4.96
CA MET A 16 -22.35 -11.01 -6.18
C MET A 16 -23.12 -11.91 -7.14
N THR A 17 -24.16 -12.59 -6.65
CA THR A 17 -25.04 -13.48 -7.43
C THR A 17 -26.41 -12.87 -7.72
N GLN A 18 -26.54 -11.54 -7.63
CA GLN A 18 -27.78 -10.84 -7.96
C GLN A 18 -28.06 -10.90 -9.47
N PRO A 19 -29.34 -10.92 -9.90
CA PRO A 19 -29.69 -10.86 -11.31
C PRO A 19 -29.03 -9.66 -12.02
N GLY A 20 -28.43 -9.91 -13.19
CA GLY A 20 -27.73 -8.90 -13.99
C GLY A 20 -26.24 -8.74 -13.66
N VAL A 21 -25.70 -9.51 -12.70
CA VAL A 21 -24.26 -9.59 -12.46
C VAL A 21 -23.69 -10.82 -13.15
N ASP A 22 -23.03 -10.61 -14.30
CA ASP A 22 -22.43 -11.70 -15.08
C ASP A 22 -20.98 -11.97 -14.68
N HIS A 23 -20.25 -10.93 -14.27
CA HIS A 23 -18.83 -11.00 -13.93
C HIS A 23 -18.53 -10.25 -12.63
N VAL A 24 -17.56 -10.75 -11.88
CA VAL A 24 -17.14 -10.20 -10.59
C VAL A 24 -15.64 -9.98 -10.60
N VAL A 25 -15.20 -8.75 -10.35
CA VAL A 25 -13.79 -8.41 -10.13
C VAL A 25 -13.50 -8.48 -8.62
N ILE A 26 -12.47 -9.23 -8.25
CA ILE A 26 -11.93 -9.33 -6.89
C ILE A 26 -10.60 -8.57 -6.86
N LEU A 27 -10.48 -7.63 -5.93
CA LEU A 27 -9.32 -6.73 -5.79
C LEU A 27 -8.73 -6.83 -4.38
N SER A 28 -7.40 -6.78 -4.27
CA SER A 28 -6.75 -6.53 -2.98
C SER A 28 -6.94 -5.08 -2.54
N GLY A 29 -7.03 -4.86 -1.23
CA GLY A 29 -7.32 -3.55 -0.64
C GLY A 29 -6.08 -2.67 -0.34
N ASP A 30 -4.89 -3.22 -0.51
CA ASP A 30 -3.60 -2.73 0.01
C ASP A 30 -2.52 -2.67 -1.08
N GLN A 31 -2.90 -2.28 -2.30
CA GLN A 31 -2.00 -2.19 -3.44
C GLN A 31 -2.07 -0.80 -4.09
N LEU A 32 -0.92 -0.30 -4.54
CA LEU A 32 -0.82 0.97 -5.26
C LEU A 32 -0.60 0.71 -6.76
N TYR A 33 -1.64 0.93 -7.57
CA TYR A 33 -1.58 0.76 -9.03
C TYR A 33 -2.66 1.59 -9.73
N ARG A 34 -2.59 1.63 -11.07
CA ARG A 34 -3.67 2.14 -11.94
C ARG A 34 -3.85 1.17 -13.10
N MET A 35 -5.03 0.55 -13.19
CA MET A 35 -5.34 -0.46 -14.21
C MET A 35 -6.73 -0.23 -14.80
N ASP A 36 -6.87 -0.43 -16.11
CA ASP A 36 -8.16 -0.43 -16.79
C ASP A 36 -8.77 -1.84 -16.77
N PHE A 37 -9.77 -2.05 -15.90
CA PHE A 37 -10.46 -3.33 -15.80
C PHE A 37 -11.33 -3.67 -17.00
N ALA A 38 -11.70 -2.69 -17.85
CA ALA A 38 -12.40 -2.99 -19.10
C ALA A 38 -11.49 -3.74 -20.08
N ALA A 39 -10.19 -3.44 -20.10
CA ALA A 39 -9.21 -4.20 -20.87
C ALA A 39 -9.08 -5.65 -20.35
N MET A 40 -9.07 -5.85 -19.02
CA MET A 40 -9.07 -7.18 -18.42
C MET A 40 -10.34 -7.97 -18.76
N LEU A 41 -11.51 -7.32 -18.72
CA LEU A 41 -12.77 -7.92 -19.14
C LEU A 41 -12.75 -8.30 -20.63
N LYS A 42 -12.16 -7.47 -21.50
CA LYS A 42 -12.01 -7.81 -22.91
C LYS A 42 -11.15 -9.07 -23.11
N THR A 43 -10.06 -9.24 -22.37
CA THR A 43 -9.26 -10.48 -22.37
C THR A 43 -10.08 -11.67 -21.89
N HIS A 44 -10.83 -11.51 -20.80
CA HIS A 44 -11.69 -12.55 -20.25
C HIS A 44 -12.72 -13.06 -21.26
N LEU A 45 -13.43 -12.14 -21.92
CA LEU A 45 -14.44 -12.46 -22.92
C LEU A 45 -13.83 -13.05 -24.20
N ALA A 46 -12.75 -12.46 -24.73
CA ALA A 46 -12.10 -12.93 -25.96
C ALA A 46 -11.52 -14.35 -25.81
N SER A 47 -11.07 -14.69 -24.60
CA SER A 47 -10.57 -16.01 -24.29
C SER A 47 -11.67 -16.99 -23.86
N ASN A 48 -12.92 -16.55 -23.68
CA ASN A 48 -14.00 -17.35 -23.09
C ASN A 48 -13.54 -18.01 -21.77
N ALA A 49 -12.84 -17.25 -20.93
CA ALA A 49 -12.32 -17.74 -19.66
C ALA A 49 -13.43 -17.86 -18.61
N ASP A 50 -13.20 -18.77 -17.65
CA ASP A 50 -14.00 -18.85 -16.43
C ASP A 50 -13.47 -17.89 -15.36
N ILE A 51 -12.14 -17.72 -15.36
CA ILE A 51 -11.38 -16.89 -14.43
C ILE A 51 -10.27 -16.20 -15.22
N THR A 52 -10.04 -14.92 -14.99
CA THR A 52 -8.85 -14.21 -15.47
C THR A 52 -8.05 -13.65 -14.31
N ILE A 53 -6.74 -13.87 -14.32
CA ILE A 53 -5.81 -13.38 -13.30
C ILE A 53 -4.94 -12.29 -13.92
N ALA A 54 -4.88 -11.11 -13.29
CA ALA A 54 -3.92 -10.09 -13.68
C ALA A 54 -2.51 -10.52 -13.24
N ALA A 55 -1.57 -10.53 -14.18
CA ALA A 55 -0.20 -10.95 -13.91
C ALA A 55 0.80 -9.89 -14.31
N LYS A 56 1.81 -9.72 -13.46
CA LYS A 56 2.94 -8.84 -13.71
C LYS A 56 4.21 -9.68 -13.93
N PRO A 57 4.96 -9.46 -15.02
CA PRO A 57 6.31 -10.00 -15.13
C PRO A 57 7.19 -9.43 -14.02
N VAL A 58 7.92 -10.30 -13.33
CA VAL A 58 8.86 -9.96 -12.24
C VAL A 58 10.15 -10.77 -12.36
N HIS A 59 11.23 -10.31 -11.72
CA HIS A 59 12.43 -11.13 -11.62
C HIS A 59 12.26 -12.21 -10.55
N ALA A 60 13.03 -13.30 -10.67
CA ALA A 60 13.04 -14.39 -9.70
C ALA A 60 13.33 -13.92 -8.26
N SER A 61 14.09 -12.84 -8.06
CA SER A 61 14.36 -12.26 -6.75
C SER A 61 13.13 -11.68 -6.04
N GLU A 62 12.10 -11.30 -6.79
CA GLU A 62 10.85 -10.73 -6.27
C GLU A 62 9.76 -11.82 -6.09
N ALA A 63 9.97 -12.98 -6.70
CA ALA A 63 8.96 -14.04 -6.79
C ALA A 63 8.61 -14.69 -5.45
N SER A 64 9.54 -14.69 -4.47
CA SER A 64 9.37 -15.41 -3.20
C SER A 64 8.25 -14.87 -2.30
N ALA A 65 7.82 -13.63 -2.53
CA ALA A 65 6.72 -12.99 -1.82
C ALA A 65 5.35 -13.15 -2.52
N LEU A 66 5.32 -13.70 -3.74
CA LEU A 66 4.18 -13.66 -4.65
C LEU A 66 3.75 -15.07 -5.12
N GLY A 67 2.52 -15.20 -5.61
CA GLY A 67 2.09 -16.39 -6.34
C GLY A 67 2.58 -16.36 -7.79
N VAL A 68 3.33 -17.35 -8.25
CA VAL A 68 3.93 -17.39 -9.59
C VAL A 68 3.20 -18.40 -10.47
N MET A 69 2.92 -18.01 -11.71
CA MET A 69 2.14 -18.76 -12.68
C MET A 69 2.97 -19.23 -13.87
N LYS A 70 2.66 -20.44 -14.33
CA LYS A 70 3.02 -20.93 -15.66
C LYS A 70 1.83 -20.85 -16.59
N VAL A 71 2.05 -20.40 -17.82
CA VAL A 71 1.03 -20.37 -18.86
C VAL A 71 1.42 -21.18 -20.09
N ASP A 72 0.44 -21.69 -20.82
CA ASP A 72 0.65 -22.27 -22.15
C ASP A 72 0.77 -21.19 -23.24
N SER A 73 0.92 -21.60 -24.50
CA SER A 73 1.08 -20.67 -25.63
C SER A 73 -0.10 -19.73 -25.83
N SER A 74 -1.30 -20.09 -25.36
CA SER A 74 -2.50 -19.25 -25.42
C SER A 74 -2.65 -18.30 -24.23
N GLY A 75 -1.77 -18.39 -23.23
CA GLY A 75 -1.86 -17.64 -21.99
C GLY A 75 -2.81 -18.26 -20.96
N ARG A 76 -3.27 -19.50 -21.19
CA ARG A 76 -4.02 -20.25 -20.17
C ARG A 76 -3.05 -20.67 -19.07
N VAL A 77 -3.43 -20.46 -17.82
CA VAL A 77 -2.65 -20.89 -16.66
C VAL A 77 -2.68 -22.42 -16.58
N VAL A 78 -1.49 -23.03 -16.51
CA VAL A 78 -1.29 -24.49 -16.43
C VAL A 78 -0.49 -24.91 -15.20
N GLY A 79 0.06 -23.96 -14.46
CA GLY A 79 0.78 -24.20 -13.20
C GLY A 79 0.74 -22.97 -12.31
N PHE A 80 0.76 -23.18 -11.01
CA PHE A 80 0.75 -22.12 -10.00
C PHE A 80 1.52 -22.58 -8.77
N VAL A 81 2.40 -21.73 -8.26
CA VAL A 81 3.15 -21.95 -7.02
C VAL A 81 3.02 -20.70 -6.16
N GLU A 82 2.44 -20.84 -4.97
CA GLU A 82 2.30 -19.74 -4.01
C GLU A 82 3.62 -19.53 -3.25
N LYS A 83 4.22 -18.34 -3.36
CA LYS A 83 5.41 -17.91 -2.59
C LYS A 83 6.55 -18.93 -2.66
N PRO A 84 7.09 -19.22 -3.86
CA PRO A 84 8.17 -20.19 -4.05
C PRO A 84 9.39 -19.83 -3.17
N GLN A 85 9.95 -20.80 -2.45
CA GLN A 85 11.07 -20.58 -1.51
C GLN A 85 12.38 -21.18 -2.01
N SER A 86 12.36 -21.93 -3.12
CA SER A 86 13.53 -22.57 -3.70
C SER A 86 13.58 -22.43 -5.21
N GLU A 87 14.77 -22.60 -5.79
CA GLU A 87 14.94 -22.62 -7.26
C GLU A 87 14.17 -23.79 -7.90
N ALA A 88 13.98 -24.90 -7.18
CA ALA A 88 13.18 -26.02 -7.66
C ALA A 88 11.69 -25.61 -7.80
N ASP A 89 11.15 -24.88 -6.82
CA ASP A 89 9.78 -24.36 -6.88
C ASP A 89 9.59 -23.40 -8.06
N LEU A 90 10.61 -22.57 -8.34
CA LEU A 90 10.58 -21.62 -9.45
C LEU A 90 10.73 -22.29 -10.80
N ALA A 91 11.60 -23.31 -10.92
CA ALA A 91 11.90 -23.98 -12.19
C ALA A 91 10.63 -24.52 -12.87
N ASP A 92 9.64 -24.97 -12.10
CA ASP A 92 8.39 -25.49 -12.63
C ASP A 92 7.48 -24.40 -13.23
N VAL A 93 7.61 -23.15 -12.77
CA VAL A 93 6.73 -22.02 -13.15
C VAL A 93 7.44 -20.88 -13.89
N ARG A 94 8.76 -20.97 -14.11
CA ARG A 94 9.49 -20.04 -15.00
C ARG A 94 8.92 -20.09 -16.42
N MET A 95 8.93 -18.92 -17.06
CA MET A 95 8.46 -18.70 -18.42
C MET A 95 9.61 -18.25 -19.30
N ASP A 96 9.54 -18.56 -20.61
CA ASP A 96 10.42 -17.94 -21.59
C ASP A 96 10.05 -16.44 -21.71
N PRO A 97 10.99 -15.51 -21.44
CA PRO A 97 10.77 -14.07 -21.63
C PRO A 97 10.24 -13.72 -23.03
N ALA A 98 10.59 -14.50 -24.06
CA ALA A 98 10.10 -14.29 -25.42
C ALA A 98 8.57 -14.43 -25.54
N TRP A 99 7.93 -15.26 -24.72
CA TRP A 99 6.47 -15.34 -24.68
C TRP A 99 5.87 -14.03 -24.14
N ILE A 100 6.48 -13.43 -23.11
CA ILE A 100 6.04 -12.15 -22.54
C ILE A 100 6.17 -11.04 -23.58
N ASP A 101 7.32 -10.97 -24.25
CA ASP A 101 7.61 -10.02 -25.33
C ASP A 101 6.62 -10.15 -26.50
N ALA A 102 6.31 -11.38 -26.91
CA ALA A 102 5.35 -11.66 -27.97
C ALA A 102 3.89 -11.28 -27.61
N ASN A 103 3.58 -11.14 -26.32
CA ASN A 103 2.24 -10.79 -25.82
C ASN A 103 2.11 -9.32 -25.41
N GLY A 104 2.98 -8.44 -25.93
CA GLY A 104 2.80 -6.99 -25.89
C GLY A 104 3.35 -6.31 -24.63
N VAL A 105 4.13 -7.02 -23.82
CA VAL A 105 4.82 -6.48 -22.64
C VAL A 105 6.32 -6.73 -22.79
N GLN A 106 7.15 -5.73 -22.49
CA GLN A 106 8.60 -5.93 -22.53
C GLN A 106 9.06 -6.75 -21.33
N SER A 107 9.59 -7.95 -21.54
CA SER A 107 10.05 -8.83 -20.48
C SER A 107 11.14 -8.17 -19.62
N ARG A 108 12.12 -7.50 -20.24
CA ARG A 108 13.28 -6.88 -19.56
C ARG A 108 14.05 -7.87 -18.67
N GLY A 109 14.13 -9.12 -19.10
CA GLY A 109 14.79 -10.20 -18.34
C GLY A 109 13.98 -10.72 -17.15
N ARG A 110 12.70 -10.32 -17.04
CA ARG A 110 11.74 -10.89 -16.10
C ARG A 110 11.19 -12.18 -16.71
N ASP A 111 11.34 -13.28 -15.97
CA ASP A 111 11.02 -14.64 -16.43
C ASP A 111 10.01 -15.35 -15.52
N CYS A 112 9.44 -14.63 -14.56
CA CYS A 112 8.34 -15.10 -13.72
C CYS A 112 7.08 -14.24 -13.98
N LEU A 113 5.92 -14.88 -14.02
CA LEU A 113 4.62 -14.19 -14.07
C LEU A 113 3.97 -14.24 -12.68
N ALA A 114 4.06 -13.14 -11.94
CA ALA A 114 3.46 -13.04 -10.62
C ALA A 114 1.98 -12.64 -10.70
N SER A 115 1.13 -13.34 -9.93
CA SER A 115 -0.24 -12.95 -9.65
C SER A 115 -0.26 -11.66 -8.86
N MET A 116 -1.04 -10.68 -9.32
CA MET A 116 -1.20 -9.40 -8.64
C MET A 116 -2.27 -9.43 -7.54
N GLY A 117 -2.91 -10.57 -7.28
CA GLY A 117 -4.06 -10.59 -6.35
C GLY A 117 -5.34 -9.97 -6.93
N ILE A 118 -5.40 -9.80 -8.25
CA ILE A 118 -6.52 -9.19 -8.98
C ILE A 118 -7.13 -10.24 -9.91
N TYR A 119 -8.41 -10.52 -9.72
CA TYR A 119 -9.09 -11.63 -10.39
C TYR A 119 -10.41 -11.18 -10.99
N LEU A 120 -10.78 -11.74 -12.13
CA LEU A 120 -12.08 -11.57 -12.76
C LEU A 120 -12.72 -12.94 -12.93
N PHE A 121 -13.89 -13.13 -12.34
CA PHE A 121 -14.65 -14.38 -12.39
C PHE A 121 -15.94 -14.19 -13.17
N ASN A 122 -16.37 -15.24 -13.88
CA ASN A 122 -17.79 -15.43 -14.15
C ASN A 122 -18.53 -15.57 -12.81
N ALA A 123 -19.64 -14.85 -12.62
CA ALA A 123 -20.32 -14.78 -11.33
C ALA A 123 -20.76 -16.17 -10.82
N LYS A 124 -21.25 -17.03 -11.73
CA LYS A 124 -21.58 -18.42 -11.41
C LYS A 124 -20.36 -19.24 -11.01
N VAL A 125 -19.25 -19.07 -11.71
CA VAL A 125 -17.99 -19.78 -11.40
C VAL A 125 -17.51 -19.40 -10.00
N LEU A 126 -17.57 -18.11 -9.63
CA LEU A 126 -17.23 -17.67 -8.28
C LEU A 126 -18.11 -18.33 -7.22
N ALA A 127 -19.43 -18.37 -7.45
CA ALA A 127 -20.36 -19.00 -6.54
C ALA A 127 -20.07 -20.50 -6.39
N ASP A 128 -19.90 -21.21 -7.50
CA ASP A 128 -19.59 -22.64 -7.51
C ASP A 128 -18.27 -22.91 -6.77
N SER A 129 -17.22 -22.15 -7.07
CA SER A 129 -15.89 -22.27 -6.46
C SER A 129 -15.89 -22.06 -4.93
N LEU A 130 -16.89 -21.38 -4.37
CA LEU A 130 -16.99 -21.08 -2.94
C LEU A 130 -18.05 -21.90 -2.20
N SER A 131 -18.94 -22.59 -2.93
CA SER A 131 -20.10 -23.30 -2.37
C SER A 131 -19.76 -24.72 -1.91
N ASP A 132 -18.83 -25.39 -2.60
CA ASP A 132 -18.52 -26.82 -2.38
C ASP A 132 -17.31 -27.08 -1.47
N ASN A 133 -16.67 -26.02 -0.93
CA ASN A 133 -15.44 -26.16 -0.16
C ASN A 133 -15.34 -25.16 1.02
N ASN A 134 -14.67 -25.59 2.08
CA ASN A 134 -14.32 -24.76 3.25
C ASN A 134 -12.99 -24.00 3.04
N HIS A 135 -12.57 -23.82 1.79
CA HIS A 135 -11.35 -23.09 1.47
C HIS A 135 -11.40 -21.67 2.04
N GLN A 136 -10.31 -21.26 2.67
CA GLN A 136 -10.12 -19.99 3.34
C GLN A 136 -9.36 -18.98 2.48
N ASP A 137 -8.55 -19.44 1.52
CA ASP A 137 -7.68 -18.59 0.70
C ASP A 137 -7.80 -18.81 -0.81
N PHE A 138 -7.83 -17.72 -1.58
CA PHE A 138 -7.89 -17.78 -3.03
C PHE A 138 -6.60 -18.35 -3.66
N GLY A 139 -5.45 -17.84 -3.23
CA GLY A 139 -4.11 -18.19 -3.74
C GLY A 139 -3.81 -19.67 -3.54
N ARG A 140 -3.89 -20.11 -2.29
CA ARG A 140 -3.43 -21.44 -1.85
C ARG A 140 -4.40 -22.57 -2.17
N GLU A 141 -5.70 -22.29 -2.25
CA GLU A 141 -6.71 -23.36 -2.29
C GLU A 141 -7.64 -23.24 -3.49
N ILE A 142 -8.19 -22.05 -3.79
CA ILE A 142 -9.14 -21.89 -4.90
C ILE A 142 -8.46 -22.01 -6.27
N PHE A 143 -7.31 -21.37 -6.49
CA PHE A 143 -6.66 -21.41 -7.82
C PHE A 143 -6.09 -22.78 -8.19
N PRO A 144 -5.37 -23.51 -7.33
CA PRO A 144 -4.88 -24.83 -7.69
C PRO A 144 -5.99 -25.77 -8.16
N HIS A 145 -7.15 -25.74 -7.49
CA HIS A 145 -8.33 -26.51 -7.91
C HIS A 145 -8.95 -25.96 -9.21
N SER A 146 -9.11 -24.64 -9.32
CA SER A 146 -9.73 -24.02 -10.50
C SER A 146 -8.89 -24.17 -11.77
N ILE A 147 -7.55 -24.17 -11.67
CA ILE A 147 -6.64 -24.36 -12.81
C ILE A 147 -6.82 -25.75 -13.44
N ALA A 148 -7.09 -26.77 -12.63
CA ALA A 148 -7.29 -28.14 -13.10
C ALA A 148 -8.62 -28.32 -13.85
N GLU A 149 -9.69 -27.65 -13.39
CA GLU A 149 -11.06 -27.93 -13.85
C GLU A 149 -11.65 -26.85 -14.77
N ARG A 150 -11.07 -25.65 -14.78
CA ARG A 150 -11.64 -24.47 -15.43
C ARG A 150 -10.66 -23.81 -16.39
N LYS A 151 -11.18 -22.91 -17.22
CA LYS A 151 -10.34 -22.08 -18.09
C LYS A 151 -9.87 -20.83 -17.34
N VAL A 152 -8.70 -20.93 -16.74
CA VAL A 152 -8.01 -19.80 -16.08
C VAL A 152 -7.08 -19.13 -17.09
N GLN A 153 -7.29 -17.84 -17.36
CA GLN A 153 -6.55 -17.07 -18.35
C GLN A 153 -5.71 -15.98 -17.69
N VAL A 154 -4.52 -15.69 -18.20
CA VAL A 154 -3.73 -14.55 -17.75
C VAL A 154 -4.11 -13.27 -18.50
N HIS A 155 -4.09 -12.14 -17.79
CA HIS A 155 -4.09 -10.80 -18.37
C HIS A 155 -2.81 -10.08 -17.94
N LEU A 156 -1.92 -9.80 -18.89
CA LEU A 156 -0.63 -9.17 -18.58
C LEU A 156 -0.78 -7.69 -18.25
N PHE A 157 -0.09 -7.27 -17.19
CA PHE A 157 -0.01 -5.88 -16.75
C PHE A 157 1.45 -5.46 -16.59
N ASP A 158 1.81 -4.32 -17.18
CA ASP A 158 3.18 -3.77 -17.10
C ASP A 158 3.24 -2.35 -16.53
N GLY A 159 2.14 -1.87 -15.95
CA GLY A 159 2.14 -0.61 -15.22
C GLY A 159 2.83 -0.72 -13.87
N TYR A 160 2.92 0.41 -13.17
CA TYR A 160 3.32 0.43 -11.76
C TYR A 160 2.30 -0.32 -10.92
N TRP A 161 2.81 -1.22 -10.07
CA TRP A 161 2.07 -1.95 -9.07
C TRP A 161 3.01 -2.20 -7.92
N GLU A 162 2.58 -1.85 -6.71
CA GLU A 162 3.25 -2.25 -5.50
C GLU A 162 2.29 -2.75 -4.44
N ASP A 163 2.72 -3.78 -3.71
CA ASP A 163 2.06 -4.29 -2.52
C ASP A 163 2.52 -3.46 -1.30
N ILE A 164 1.60 -2.66 -0.77
CA ILE A 164 1.85 -1.76 0.36
C ILE A 164 1.31 -2.34 1.69
N GLY A 165 1.22 -3.68 1.78
CA GLY A 165 0.74 -4.38 2.97
C GLY A 165 1.72 -4.45 4.15
N THR A 166 3.02 -4.13 3.96
CA THR A 166 4.01 -4.04 5.05
C THR A 166 4.35 -2.59 5.37
N ILE A 167 4.91 -2.33 6.56
CA ILE A 167 5.29 -0.97 6.95
C ILE A 167 6.42 -0.46 6.07
N GLY A 168 7.43 -1.29 5.80
CA GLY A 168 8.51 -0.97 4.88
C GLY A 168 8.02 -0.59 3.49
N SER A 169 7.19 -1.42 2.85
CA SER A 169 6.74 -1.13 1.47
C SER A 169 5.79 0.06 1.42
N PHE A 170 4.89 0.21 2.41
CA PHE A 170 4.06 1.40 2.55
C PHE A 170 4.90 2.68 2.65
N PHE A 171 5.94 2.67 3.48
CA PHE A 171 6.81 3.81 3.71
C PHE A 171 7.57 4.22 2.45
N GLU A 172 8.28 3.26 1.84
CA GLU A 172 9.06 3.50 0.63
C GLU A 172 8.19 3.96 -0.54
N ALA A 173 7.05 3.28 -0.78
CA ALA A 173 6.15 3.65 -1.86
C ALA A 173 5.64 5.09 -1.72
N ASN A 174 5.34 5.54 -0.51
CA ASN A 174 4.90 6.92 -0.26
C ASN A 174 6.02 7.93 -0.45
N LEU A 175 7.25 7.68 0.04
CA LEU A 175 8.37 8.58 -0.14
C LEU A 175 8.77 8.72 -1.62
N GLN A 176 8.70 7.63 -2.39
CA GLN A 176 8.95 7.64 -3.83
C GLN A 176 7.99 8.57 -4.59
N LEU A 177 6.77 8.82 -4.11
CA LEU A 177 5.83 9.76 -4.73
C LEU A 177 6.32 11.21 -4.69
N ALA A 178 7.21 11.55 -3.76
CA ALA A 178 7.79 12.89 -3.64
C ALA A 178 8.98 13.12 -4.59
N GLN A 179 9.47 12.06 -5.25
CA GLN A 179 10.63 12.13 -6.12
C GLN A 179 10.28 12.67 -7.52
N PRO A 180 11.22 13.34 -8.21
CA PRO A 180 10.97 13.90 -9.55
C PRO A 180 10.54 12.85 -10.59
N ASN A 181 11.00 11.61 -10.43
CA ASN A 181 10.70 10.46 -11.27
C ASN A 181 9.75 9.46 -10.57
N ALA A 182 8.79 9.97 -9.78
CA ALA A 182 7.81 9.16 -9.08
C ALA A 182 7.21 8.09 -10.01
N PRO A 183 7.28 6.80 -9.63
CA PRO A 183 6.87 5.71 -10.51
C PRO A 183 5.35 5.60 -10.66
N PHE A 184 4.60 6.24 -9.75
CA PHE A 184 3.15 6.35 -9.79
C PHE A 184 2.70 7.81 -9.92
N ASN A 185 1.95 8.11 -10.98
CA ASN A 185 1.46 9.47 -11.23
C ASN A 185 0.07 9.71 -10.60
N LEU A 186 0.01 10.52 -9.54
CA LEU A 186 -1.24 10.93 -8.90
C LEU A 186 -2.11 11.88 -9.74
N THR A 187 -1.52 12.57 -10.73
CA THR A 187 -2.16 13.66 -11.49
C THR A 187 -2.72 13.25 -12.85
N ALA A 188 -2.92 11.94 -13.10
CA ALA A 188 -3.43 11.48 -14.39
C ALA A 188 -4.90 11.90 -14.61
N GLN A 189 -5.13 12.78 -15.59
CA GLN A 189 -6.44 13.35 -15.88
C GLN A 189 -7.48 12.31 -16.37
N SER A 190 -7.06 11.31 -17.15
CA SER A 190 -7.96 10.31 -17.74
C SER A 190 -8.49 9.29 -16.73
N ALA A 191 -7.77 9.09 -15.62
CA ALA A 191 -8.11 8.12 -14.57
C ALA A 191 -7.57 8.62 -13.21
N PRO A 192 -8.17 9.69 -12.66
CA PRO A 192 -7.71 10.28 -11.40
C PRO A 192 -7.99 9.35 -10.22
N ILE A 193 -7.18 9.48 -9.16
CA ILE A 193 -7.48 8.84 -7.88
C ILE A 193 -8.41 9.76 -7.10
N TYR A 194 -9.64 9.30 -6.86
CA TYR A 194 -10.61 10.07 -6.10
C TYR A 194 -10.38 9.92 -4.59
N SER A 195 -10.69 10.99 -3.85
CA SER A 195 -10.76 10.99 -2.39
C SER A 195 -11.88 11.93 -1.94
N ARG A 196 -12.20 11.92 -0.65
CA ARG A 196 -13.22 12.81 -0.08
C ARG A 196 -12.85 14.29 -0.31
N PRO A 197 -13.72 15.11 -0.94
CA PRO A 197 -13.52 16.55 -1.00
C PRO A 197 -13.68 17.14 0.41
N ARG A 198 -12.64 17.82 0.91
CA ARG A 198 -12.59 18.36 2.28
C ARG A 198 -12.68 19.89 2.35
N PHE A 199 -12.50 20.59 1.22
CA PHE A 199 -12.51 22.06 1.14
C PHE A 199 -11.60 22.71 2.18
N LEU A 200 -10.42 22.13 2.41
CA LEU A 200 -9.42 22.70 3.31
C LEU A 200 -8.84 23.97 2.70
N PRO A 201 -8.42 24.94 3.54
CA PRO A 201 -7.73 26.11 3.04
C PRO A 201 -6.38 25.70 2.41
N PRO A 202 -5.79 26.56 1.56
CA PRO A 202 -4.42 26.38 1.12
C PRO A 202 -3.47 26.26 2.30
N THR A 203 -2.41 25.47 2.14
CA THR A 203 -1.34 25.37 3.14
C THR A 203 -0.62 26.69 3.31
N ARG A 204 -0.42 27.10 4.57
CA ARG A 204 0.33 28.30 4.94
C ARG A 204 1.76 27.91 5.31
N ILE A 205 2.71 28.45 4.56
CA ILE A 205 4.15 28.27 4.80
C ILE A 205 4.77 29.64 5.04
N ASP A 206 5.48 29.79 6.16
CA ASP A 206 6.16 31.04 6.52
C ASP A 206 7.59 30.72 6.94
N GLY A 207 8.59 31.13 6.16
CA GLY A 207 10.01 30.98 6.51
C GLY A 207 10.56 29.55 6.58
N ALA A 208 10.03 28.58 5.83
CA ALA A 208 10.46 27.19 5.82
C ALA A 208 11.11 26.75 4.49
N SER A 209 11.94 25.70 4.52
CA SER A 209 12.53 25.07 3.32
C SER A 209 11.93 23.69 3.08
N VAL A 210 11.49 23.42 1.85
CA VAL A 210 10.89 22.14 1.43
C VAL A 210 11.64 21.62 0.20
N THR A 211 12.19 20.41 0.27
CA THR A 211 12.99 19.81 -0.81
C THR A 211 12.58 18.36 -1.06
N GLY A 212 12.13 18.02 -2.27
CA GLY A 212 11.73 16.65 -2.60
C GLY A 212 10.62 16.12 -1.71
N SER A 213 9.60 16.94 -1.42
CA SER A 213 8.53 16.59 -0.47
C SER A 213 7.15 16.94 -1.03
N LEU A 214 6.14 16.22 -0.57
CA LEU A 214 4.72 16.51 -0.86
C LEU A 214 4.08 17.17 0.35
N ILE A 215 3.36 18.27 0.14
CA ILE A 215 2.62 18.97 1.19
C ILE A 215 1.14 19.00 0.80
N ALA A 216 0.30 18.33 1.59
CA ALA A 216 -1.14 18.31 1.39
C ALA A 216 -1.80 19.61 1.89
N ASP A 217 -3.13 19.70 1.72
CA ASP A 217 -3.91 20.90 2.03
C ASP A 217 -4.04 21.18 3.54
N GLY A 218 -4.22 22.46 3.85
CA GLY A 218 -4.60 22.92 5.18
C GLY A 218 -3.49 22.86 6.23
N CYS A 219 -2.23 22.69 5.83
CA CYS A 219 -1.11 22.65 6.77
C CYS A 219 -0.72 24.06 7.23
N ILE A 220 -0.10 24.13 8.40
CA ILE A 220 0.53 25.33 8.96
C ILE A 220 1.99 24.98 9.26
N ILE A 221 2.90 25.61 8.54
CA ILE A 221 4.34 25.37 8.65
C ILE A 221 5.03 26.66 9.10
N GLU A 222 5.62 26.64 10.28
CA GLU A 222 6.21 27.80 10.94
C GLU A 222 7.68 28.06 10.55
N PRO A 223 8.23 29.26 10.82
CA PRO A 223 9.59 29.64 10.41
C PRO A 223 10.70 28.72 10.89
N GLY A 224 11.71 28.55 10.06
CA GLY A 224 12.89 27.72 10.33
C GLY A 224 12.69 26.22 10.06
N ALA A 225 11.47 25.77 9.78
CA ALA A 225 11.21 24.37 9.49
C ALA A 225 11.95 23.89 8.21
N ARG A 226 12.51 22.69 8.27
CA ARG A 226 13.24 22.03 7.17
C ARG A 226 12.61 20.69 6.90
N ILE A 227 12.03 20.53 5.70
CA ILE A 227 11.31 19.32 5.29
C ILE A 227 12.00 18.78 4.04
N GLU A 228 12.48 17.54 4.10
CA GLU A 228 13.24 16.91 3.04
C GLU A 228 12.78 15.47 2.82
N ASN A 229 12.61 15.04 1.56
CA ASN A 229 12.26 13.65 1.19
C ASN A 229 11.10 13.10 2.06
N SER A 230 9.96 13.78 2.06
CA SER A 230 8.92 13.55 3.06
C SER A 230 7.52 13.81 2.51
N VAL A 231 6.53 13.16 3.11
CA VAL A 231 5.11 13.37 2.80
C VAL A 231 4.42 13.98 4.00
N VAL A 232 3.92 15.21 3.85
CA VAL A 232 3.18 15.94 4.88
C VAL A 232 1.69 15.89 4.54
N GLY A 233 0.97 15.07 5.29
CA GLY A 233 -0.46 14.88 5.19
C GLY A 233 -1.27 16.10 5.63
N LEU A 234 -2.57 16.05 5.35
CA LEU A 234 -3.48 17.18 5.52
C LEU A 234 -3.51 17.71 6.97
N ARG A 235 -3.69 19.02 7.12
CA ARG A 235 -3.85 19.70 8.42
C ARG A 235 -2.66 19.57 9.38
N CYS A 236 -1.49 19.16 8.91
CA CYS A 236 -0.29 19.15 9.74
C CYS A 236 0.01 20.55 10.28
N ARG A 237 0.32 20.63 11.58
CA ARG A 237 0.94 21.78 12.20
C ARG A 237 2.41 21.44 12.48
N ILE A 238 3.32 22.21 11.90
CA ILE A 238 4.76 22.01 12.02
C ILE A 238 5.32 23.27 12.67
N GLY A 239 5.86 23.11 13.88
CA GLY A 239 6.40 24.19 14.70
C GLY A 239 7.71 24.76 14.15
N ARG A 240 8.17 25.84 14.80
CA ARG A 240 9.42 26.52 14.44
C ARG A 240 10.63 25.60 14.53
N ASP A 241 11.59 25.81 13.63
CA ASP A 241 12.90 25.15 13.65
C ASP A 241 12.83 23.61 13.65
N VAL A 242 11.70 23.03 13.22
CA VAL A 242 11.51 21.57 13.10
C VAL A 242 12.30 21.03 11.93
N THR A 243 12.90 19.85 12.09
CA THR A 243 13.54 19.10 10.99
C THR A 243 12.78 17.81 10.73
N ILE A 244 12.32 17.60 9.50
CA ILE A 244 11.66 16.37 9.04
C ILE A 244 12.40 15.85 7.82
N ARG A 245 12.87 14.61 7.89
CA ARG A 245 13.59 13.92 6.81
C ARG A 245 13.05 12.51 6.65
N ASN A 246 12.98 12.02 5.41
CA ASN A 246 12.65 10.61 5.14
C ASN A 246 11.43 10.16 5.95
N SER A 247 10.34 10.93 5.94
CA SER A 247 9.26 10.72 6.91
C SER A 247 7.88 10.95 6.31
N ILE A 248 6.89 10.28 6.90
CA ILE A 248 5.48 10.42 6.54
C ILE A 248 4.73 10.94 7.75
N LEU A 249 4.16 12.13 7.62
CA LEU A 249 3.21 12.66 8.59
C LEU A 249 1.80 12.44 8.04
N MET A 250 0.97 11.61 8.68
CA MET A 250 -0.38 11.30 8.20
C MET A 250 -1.36 12.48 8.34
N GLY A 251 -1.02 13.46 9.18
CA GLY A 251 -1.79 14.70 9.35
C GLY A 251 -2.75 14.68 10.51
N ALA A 252 -3.85 15.42 10.38
CA ALA A 252 -4.88 15.48 11.41
C ALA A 252 -6.29 15.37 10.83
N ASP A 253 -7.17 14.70 11.58
CA ASP A 253 -8.58 14.51 11.25
C ASP A 253 -9.37 15.83 11.36
N TYR A 254 -8.93 16.76 12.21
CA TYR A 254 -9.54 18.07 12.47
C TYR A 254 -8.48 19.07 12.98
N TYR A 255 -8.83 20.36 12.99
CA TYR A 255 -8.04 21.40 13.66
C TYR A 255 -8.46 21.48 15.13
N GLU A 256 -7.52 21.70 16.02
CA GLU A 256 -7.81 22.04 17.41
C GLU A 256 -8.38 23.46 17.51
N THR A 257 -9.33 23.62 18.42
CA THR A 257 -9.92 24.91 18.78
C THR A 257 -9.07 25.62 19.83
N VAL A 258 -9.36 26.90 20.10
CA VAL A 258 -8.72 27.65 21.20
C VAL A 258 -8.94 26.95 22.54
N GLN A 259 -10.14 26.40 22.77
CA GLN A 259 -10.45 25.67 24.00
C GLN A 259 -9.61 24.39 24.14
N ASP A 260 -9.40 23.67 23.03
CA ASP A 260 -8.55 22.48 23.04
C ASP A 260 -7.11 22.85 23.44
N TRP A 261 -6.61 24.00 22.98
CA TRP A 261 -5.28 24.48 23.33
C TRP A 261 -5.16 24.85 24.80
N GLU A 262 -6.16 25.52 25.36
CA GLU A 262 -6.23 25.85 26.79
C GLU A 262 -6.27 24.57 27.66
N ASN A 263 -7.02 23.57 27.23
CA ASN A 263 -7.09 22.27 27.89
C ASN A 263 -5.74 21.54 27.84
N CYS A 264 -5.07 21.56 26.69
CA CYS A 264 -3.74 20.96 26.54
C CYS A 264 -2.70 21.67 27.43
N ALA A 265 -2.71 23.00 27.47
CA ALA A 265 -1.82 23.77 28.34
C ALA A 265 -2.05 23.44 29.82
N THR A 266 -3.31 23.30 30.24
CA THR A 266 -3.67 22.90 31.61
C THR A 266 -3.22 21.48 31.95
N ALA A 267 -3.28 20.58 30.98
CA ALA A 267 -2.86 19.18 31.12
C ALA A 267 -1.36 18.94 30.85
N GLU A 268 -0.59 20.00 30.61
CA GLU A 268 0.83 19.92 30.20
C GLU A 268 1.07 19.03 28.95
N LEU A 269 0.09 18.96 28.06
CA LEU A 269 0.16 18.22 26.80
C LEU A 269 0.55 19.15 25.64
N PRO A 270 1.39 18.69 24.69
CA PRO A 270 1.62 19.43 23.46
C PRO A 270 0.33 19.51 22.62
N PRO A 271 0.13 20.58 21.83
CA PRO A 271 -0.94 20.62 20.82
C PRO A 271 -0.71 19.55 19.74
N PHE A 272 -1.70 19.32 18.87
CA PHE A 272 -1.53 18.45 17.72
C PHE A 272 -0.43 18.96 16.78
N GLY A 273 0.31 18.01 16.22
CA GLY A 273 1.38 18.26 15.28
C GLY A 273 2.76 18.18 15.93
N ILE A 274 3.71 18.87 15.31
CA ILE A 274 5.13 18.75 15.61
C ILE A 274 5.60 19.98 16.37
N GLY A 275 6.01 19.79 17.63
CA GLY A 275 6.50 20.85 18.51
C GLY A 275 7.80 21.47 18.03
N ALA A 276 8.08 22.70 18.47
CA ALA A 276 9.24 23.47 18.03
C ALA A 276 10.56 22.74 18.28
N GLY A 277 11.48 22.82 17.33
CA GLY A 277 12.82 22.20 17.41
C GLY A 277 12.85 20.67 17.38
N ALA A 278 11.71 20.00 17.18
CA ALA A 278 11.67 18.55 17.07
C ALA A 278 12.37 18.05 15.79
N VAL A 279 12.91 16.84 15.86
CA VAL A 279 13.57 16.15 14.75
C VAL A 279 12.84 14.85 14.47
N ILE A 280 12.45 14.64 13.21
CA ILE A 280 11.80 13.41 12.75
C ILE A 280 12.61 12.89 11.56
N ASP A 281 13.17 11.69 11.68
CA ASP A 281 13.97 11.08 10.62
C ASP A 281 13.68 9.58 10.53
N GLY A 282 13.25 9.11 9.35
CA GLY A 282 12.94 7.70 9.13
C GLY A 282 11.69 7.21 9.85
N ALA A 283 10.63 8.03 9.92
CA ALA A 283 9.46 7.74 10.75
C ALA A 283 8.10 7.95 10.05
N ILE A 284 7.10 7.22 10.54
CA ILE A 284 5.68 7.44 10.27
C ILE A 284 5.05 8.03 11.53
N VAL A 285 4.51 9.24 11.43
CA VAL A 285 3.69 9.84 12.48
C VAL A 285 2.23 9.78 12.04
N ASP A 286 1.43 8.98 12.73
CA ASP A 286 0.03 8.81 12.38
C ASP A 286 -0.82 10.04 12.78
N LYS A 287 -2.14 9.94 12.60
CA LYS A 287 -3.03 11.08 12.72
C LYS A 287 -3.14 11.56 14.16
N ASN A 288 -3.29 12.87 14.30
CA ASN A 288 -3.61 13.52 15.59
C ASN A 288 -2.55 13.30 16.68
N CYS A 289 -1.31 13.00 16.30
CA CYS A 289 -0.21 12.87 17.26
C CYS A 289 0.19 14.24 17.83
N ARG A 290 0.70 14.22 19.06
CA ARG A 290 1.20 15.39 19.78
C ARG A 290 2.69 15.18 20.03
N ILE A 291 3.55 15.79 19.23
CA ILE A 291 5.00 15.66 19.40
C ILE A 291 5.51 16.87 20.17
N GLY A 292 6.07 16.65 21.36
CA GLY A 292 6.61 17.69 22.22
C GLY A 292 7.77 18.47 21.59
N ALA A 293 8.01 19.67 22.11
CA ALA A 293 9.13 20.50 21.66
C ALA A 293 10.47 19.79 21.89
N GLY A 294 11.38 19.85 20.91
CA GLY A 294 12.70 19.24 20.98
C GLY A 294 12.73 17.71 20.99
N ALA A 295 11.59 17.02 20.78
CA ALA A 295 11.58 15.56 20.69
C ALA A 295 12.33 15.06 19.45
N GLU A 296 13.07 13.96 19.57
CA GLU A 296 13.81 13.29 18.51
C GLU A 296 13.15 11.94 18.20
N ILE A 297 12.29 11.93 17.18
CA ILE A 297 11.69 10.73 16.61
C ILE A 297 12.66 10.16 15.58
N VAL A 298 13.72 9.53 16.08
CA VAL A 298 14.83 9.00 15.28
C VAL A 298 15.20 7.62 15.82
N ASN A 299 15.38 6.65 14.93
CA ASN A 299 15.88 5.32 15.27
C ASN A 299 17.40 5.34 15.45
N SER A 300 17.90 5.95 16.54
CA SER A 300 19.34 6.15 16.80
C SER A 300 20.13 4.86 17.12
N HIS A 301 19.47 3.71 17.13
CA HIS A 301 20.04 2.42 17.56
C HIS A 301 19.86 1.32 16.51
N ASP A 302 19.47 1.66 15.28
CA ASP A 302 19.27 0.72 14.17
C ASP A 302 18.36 -0.48 14.54
N VAL A 303 17.38 -0.25 15.41
CA VAL A 303 16.45 -1.29 15.87
C VAL A 303 15.57 -1.69 14.69
N THR A 304 15.45 -2.99 14.39
CA THR A 304 14.59 -3.45 13.28
C THR A 304 13.13 -3.58 13.71
N HIS A 305 12.88 -4.02 14.95
CA HIS A 305 11.54 -4.29 15.45
C HIS A 305 11.46 -4.05 16.96
N SER A 306 10.38 -3.39 17.43
CA SER A 306 10.08 -3.24 18.87
C SER A 306 8.57 -3.25 19.11
N ASP A 307 8.11 -3.91 20.16
CA ASP A 307 6.68 -3.84 20.53
C ASP A 307 6.24 -2.40 20.85
N PRO A 308 4.96 -2.05 20.65
CA PRO A 308 4.45 -0.74 20.99
C PRO A 308 4.66 -0.41 22.47
N ALA A 309 5.37 0.69 22.74
CA ALA A 309 5.57 1.26 24.05
C ALA A 309 5.20 2.74 24.00
N GLU A 310 4.29 3.17 24.88
CA GLU A 310 3.84 4.57 24.95
C GLU A 310 3.32 5.15 23.62
N GLY A 311 2.73 4.30 22.77
CA GLY A 311 2.22 4.69 21.45
C GLY A 311 3.32 4.85 20.39
N ILE A 312 4.50 4.28 20.62
CA ILE A 312 5.61 4.24 19.67
C ILE A 312 6.05 2.78 19.45
N ALA A 313 6.20 2.38 18.19
CA ALA A 313 6.74 1.07 17.82
C ALA A 313 7.79 1.21 16.72
N ILE A 314 8.62 0.19 16.53
CA ILE A 314 9.53 0.10 15.39
C ILE A 314 9.15 -1.13 14.56
N ARG A 315 8.99 -0.94 13.25
CA ARG A 315 8.64 -1.98 12.28
C ARG A 315 9.50 -1.78 11.04
N ASP A 316 10.18 -2.82 10.59
CA ASP A 316 11.07 -2.77 9.42
C ASP A 316 12.14 -1.67 9.51
N GLY A 317 12.62 -1.35 10.72
CA GLY A 317 13.56 -0.25 10.97
C GLY A 317 12.93 1.15 11.03
N ILE A 318 11.64 1.27 10.75
CA ILE A 318 10.89 2.54 10.70
C ILE A 318 10.18 2.75 12.02
N LEU A 319 10.34 3.95 12.59
CA LEU A 319 9.69 4.33 13.83
C LEU A 319 8.25 4.79 13.52
N VAL A 320 7.27 4.17 14.16
CA VAL A 320 5.83 4.44 13.98
C VAL A 320 5.26 5.04 15.26
N VAL A 321 4.81 6.29 15.19
CA VAL A 321 4.06 6.95 16.26
C VAL A 321 2.57 6.72 15.99
N GLU A 322 1.92 5.97 16.88
CA GLU A 322 0.53 5.55 16.76
C GLU A 322 -0.46 6.71 16.81
N LYS A 323 -1.62 6.53 16.19
CA LYS A 323 -2.68 7.53 16.12
C LYS A 323 -3.03 8.07 17.51
N GLY A 324 -2.95 9.39 17.66
CA GLY A 324 -3.31 10.08 18.90
C GLY A 324 -2.27 9.97 20.03
N ALA A 325 -1.12 9.34 19.78
CA ALA A 325 -0.04 9.27 20.77
C ALA A 325 0.49 10.68 21.11
N SER A 326 0.93 10.82 22.36
CA SER A 326 1.51 12.05 22.88
C SER A 326 2.95 11.77 23.32
N VAL A 327 3.90 12.37 22.61
CA VAL A 327 5.33 12.24 22.90
C VAL A 327 5.77 13.46 23.70
N PRO A 328 6.42 13.27 24.86
CA PRO A 328 6.83 14.39 25.71
C PRO A 328 7.92 15.26 25.06
N ALA A 329 8.11 16.47 25.60
CA ALA A 329 9.19 17.35 25.18
C ALA A 329 10.56 16.70 25.42
N SER A 330 11.51 16.95 24.51
CA SER A 330 12.88 16.42 24.56
C SER A 330 12.96 14.89 24.61
N TRP A 331 11.89 14.18 24.22
CA TRP A 331 11.91 12.71 24.14
C TRP A 331 12.99 12.23 23.18
N LYS A 332 13.64 11.13 23.51
CA LYS A 332 14.57 10.40 22.65
C LYS A 332 14.29 8.91 22.78
N LEU A 333 14.56 8.16 21.72
CA LEU A 333 14.47 6.70 21.77
C LEU A 333 15.36 6.19 22.93
N PRO A 334 14.80 5.46 23.92
CA PRO A 334 15.59 4.94 25.01
C PRO A 334 16.63 3.94 24.50
N SER A 335 17.85 4.00 25.04
CA SER A 335 18.82 2.93 24.85
C SER A 335 18.30 1.68 25.54
N HIS A 336 17.93 0.65 24.78
CA HIS A 336 17.65 -0.67 25.37
C HIS A 336 18.95 -1.21 25.97
N SER A 337 18.95 -1.42 27.29
CA SER A 337 20.00 -2.13 28.04
C SER A 337 19.88 -3.63 27.87
#